data_AF-A0A7X0RKQ1-F1
#
_entry.id   AF-A0A7X0RKQ1-F1
#
_cell.length_a   1.000
_cell.length_b   1.000
_cell.length_c   1.000
_cell.angle_alpha   90.00
_cell.angle_beta   90.00
_cell.angle_gamma   90.00
#
_symmetry.space_group_name_H-M   'P 1'
#
loop_
_entity.id
_entity.type
_entity.pdbx_description
1 polymer ?
#
loop_
_entity_poly.entity_id
_entity_poly.type
_entity_poly.pdbx_seq_one_letter_code
_entity_poly.pdbx_strand_id
1 'polypeptide(L)'
;MRRRLVWISLAVNATLLWLVAAACSGLQGDDSAWYDAENGCYDALESRLAERYADGAVDQVGEPAAVGASIRLTWVYGYFDDRPGPRGTVTCRLERDGDSARVTDVAVEVDP
;
A
#
# COMPACT_ATOMS: atom_id res chain seq x y z
N MET A 1 29.68 -7.60 40.83
CA MET A 1 28.38 -7.17 40.27
C MET A 1 27.97 -8.17 39.20
N ARG A 2 26.94 -8.99 39.42
CA ARG A 2 26.52 -10.08 38.52
C ARG A 2 25.38 -9.59 37.62
N ARG A 3 25.58 -9.51 36.30
CA ARG A 3 24.53 -9.22 35.32
C ARG A 3 23.78 -10.51 34.99
N ARG A 4 22.47 -10.54 35.26
CA ARG A 4 21.56 -11.63 34.85
C ARG A 4 21.15 -11.42 33.39
N LEU A 5 21.45 -12.40 32.53
CA LEU A 5 20.89 -12.52 31.19
C LEU A 5 19.55 -13.24 31.30
N VAL A 6 18.46 -12.58 30.91
CA VAL A 6 17.13 -13.20 30.81
C VAL A 6 16.94 -13.63 29.35
N TRP A 7 16.85 -14.95 29.15
CA TRP A 7 16.45 -15.54 27.87
C TRP A 7 14.92 -15.58 27.83
N ILE A 8 14.31 -14.79 26.95
CA ILE A 8 12.90 -14.91 26.62
C ILE A 8 12.80 -15.92 25.49
N SER A 9 12.48 -17.17 25.83
CA SER A 9 12.07 -18.18 24.86
C SER A 9 10.70 -17.76 24.30
N LEU A 10 10.66 -17.16 23.11
CA LEU A 10 9.43 -17.10 22.33
C LEU A 10 9.15 -18.52 21.82
N ALA A 11 8.26 -19.23 22.51
CA ALA A 11 7.54 -20.34 21.92
C ALA A 11 6.67 -19.77 20.80
N VAL A 12 7.23 -19.71 19.59
CA VAL A 12 6.49 -19.39 18.38
C VAL A 12 5.53 -20.55 18.13
N ASN A 13 4.28 -20.35 18.54
CA ASN A 13 3.17 -21.26 18.26
C ASN A 13 3.10 -21.45 16.73
N ALA A 14 3.50 -22.62 16.24
CA ALA A 14 3.55 -22.95 14.81
C ALA A 14 2.19 -22.77 14.11
N THR A 15 1.09 -22.73 14.86
CA THR A 15 -0.27 -22.47 14.37
C THR A 15 -0.52 -21.03 13.92
N LEU A 16 0.24 -20.04 14.42
CA LEU A 16 0.12 -18.64 13.99
C LEU A 16 0.88 -18.34 12.68
N LEU A 17 1.91 -19.13 12.34
CA LEU A 17 2.65 -18.94 11.08
C LEU A 17 1.85 -19.33 9.83
N TRP A 18 0.88 -20.23 9.96
CA TRP A 18 0.05 -20.65 8.82
C TRP A 18 -0.98 -19.58 8.42
N LEU A 19 -1.45 -18.75 9.36
CA LEU A 19 -2.41 -17.67 9.07
C LEU A 19 -1.75 -16.49 8.35
N VAL A 20 -0.47 -16.22 8.61
CA VAL A 20 0.25 -15.12 7.94
C VAL A 20 0.66 -15.51 6.51
N ALA A 21 1.05 -16.77 6.28
CA ALA A 21 1.40 -17.23 4.94
C ALA A 21 0.17 -17.27 4.00
N ALA A 22 -1.00 -17.70 4.50
CA ALA A 22 -2.22 -17.78 3.69
C ALA A 22 -2.75 -16.39 3.25
N ALA A 23 -2.49 -15.33 4.02
CA ALA A 23 -2.87 -13.97 3.65
C ALA A 23 -2.02 -13.40 2.49
N CYS A 24 -0.79 -13.90 2.30
CA CYS A 24 0.08 -13.50 1.18
C CYS A 24 -0.06 -14.40 -0.05
N SER A 25 -0.48 -15.66 0.12
CA SER A 25 -0.66 -16.62 -0.99
C SER A 25 -2.02 -16.53 -1.68
N GLY A 26 -3.04 -15.99 -1.02
CA GLY A 26 -4.39 -15.87 -1.59
C GLY A 26 -4.53 -14.77 -2.65
N LEU A 27 -3.58 -13.84 -2.73
CA LEU A 27 -3.60 -12.70 -3.67
C LEU A 27 -2.67 -12.87 -4.88
N GLN A 28 -1.72 -13.83 -4.84
CA GLN A 28 -0.78 -14.12 -5.94
C GLN A 28 -1.35 -15.07 -7.02
N GLY A 29 -2.57 -15.59 -6.83
CA GLY A 29 -3.23 -16.46 -7.82
C GLY A 29 -4.17 -15.74 -8.78
N ASP A 30 -4.29 -14.41 -8.65
CA ASP A 30 -5.36 -13.59 -9.20
C ASP A 30 -4.81 -12.24 -9.69
N ASP A 31 -3.80 -12.31 -10.58
CA ASP A 31 -3.05 -11.14 -11.08
C ASP A 31 -3.97 -10.04 -11.60
N SER A 32 -5.14 -10.39 -12.15
CA SER A 32 -6.13 -9.42 -12.64
C SER A 32 -6.79 -8.65 -11.49
N ALA A 33 -7.23 -9.32 -10.43
CA ALA A 33 -7.89 -8.66 -9.31
C ALA A 33 -6.93 -7.75 -8.53
N TRP A 34 -5.67 -8.16 -8.43
CA TRP A 34 -4.61 -7.33 -7.87
C TRP A 34 -4.34 -6.09 -8.74
N TYR A 35 -4.22 -6.29 -10.06
CA TYR A 35 -4.00 -5.20 -11.01
C TYR A 35 -5.16 -4.21 -11.04
N ASP A 36 -6.41 -4.68 -10.97
CA ASP A 36 -7.59 -3.83 -10.91
C ASP A 36 -7.63 -2.99 -9.63
N ALA A 37 -7.27 -3.60 -8.49
CA ALA A 37 -7.17 -2.89 -7.22
C ALA A 37 -6.03 -1.86 -7.20
N GLU A 38 -4.91 -2.17 -7.85
CA GLU A 38 -3.78 -1.25 -8.01
C GLU A 38 -4.19 -0.04 -8.86
N ASN A 39 -4.81 -0.25 -10.03
CA ASN A 39 -5.30 0.85 -10.87
C ASN A 39 -6.35 1.69 -10.14
N GLY A 40 -7.29 1.06 -9.43
CA GLY A 40 -8.27 1.79 -8.62
C GLY A 40 -7.63 2.62 -7.51
N CYS A 41 -6.49 2.18 -6.97
CA CYS A 41 -5.73 2.95 -5.99
C CYS A 41 -5.03 4.16 -6.63
N TYR A 42 -4.48 4.00 -7.84
CA TYR A 42 -3.94 5.09 -8.64
C TYR A 42 -5.00 6.15 -8.99
N ASP A 43 -6.16 5.73 -9.50
CA ASP A 43 -7.24 6.65 -9.87
C ASP A 43 -7.73 7.48 -8.67
N ALA A 44 -7.83 6.85 -7.49
CA ALA A 44 -8.22 7.53 -6.27
C ALA A 44 -7.15 8.53 -5.80
N LEU A 45 -5.87 8.20 -5.95
CA LEU A 45 -4.77 9.11 -5.69
C LEU A 45 -4.81 10.32 -6.64
N GLU A 46 -4.92 10.08 -7.94
CA GLU A 46 -4.99 11.14 -8.96
C GLU A 46 -6.16 12.08 -8.68
N SER A 47 -7.34 11.54 -8.39
CA SER A 47 -8.52 12.33 -8.06
C SER A 47 -8.30 13.24 -6.84
N ARG A 48 -7.70 12.71 -5.77
CA ARG A 48 -7.39 13.48 -4.54
C ARG A 48 -6.32 14.54 -4.75
N LEU A 49 -5.30 14.25 -5.56
CA LEU A 49 -4.24 15.21 -5.85
C LEU A 49 -4.72 16.28 -6.82
N ALA A 50 -5.53 15.94 -7.82
CA ALA A 50 -6.12 16.90 -8.76
C ALA A 50 -7.04 17.94 -8.07
N GLU A 51 -7.74 17.55 -7.01
CA GLU A 51 -8.52 18.49 -6.18
C GLU A 51 -7.64 19.54 -5.46
N ARG A 52 -6.39 19.18 -5.15
CA ARG A 52 -5.49 19.98 -4.30
C ARG A 52 -4.38 20.69 -5.09
N TYR A 53 -3.98 20.12 -6.21
CA TYR A 53 -2.88 20.53 -7.06
C TYR A 53 -3.41 20.63 -8.49
N ALA A 54 -3.34 21.83 -9.06
CA ALA A 54 -3.77 22.08 -10.43
C ALA A 54 -2.64 21.78 -11.42
N ASP A 55 -3.01 21.28 -12.61
CA ASP A 55 -2.18 21.20 -13.82
C ASP A 55 -0.88 20.39 -13.66
N GLY A 56 -1.04 19.09 -13.45
CA GLY A 56 0.06 18.12 -13.39
C GLY A 56 -0.40 16.67 -13.55
N ALA A 57 0.53 15.75 -13.39
CA ALA A 57 0.33 14.31 -13.46
C ALA A 57 0.96 13.61 -12.25
N VAL A 58 0.46 12.42 -11.91
CA VAL A 58 1.05 11.57 -10.86
C VAL A 58 1.91 10.51 -11.52
N ASP A 59 3.15 10.41 -11.07
CA ASP A 59 4.05 9.32 -11.43
C ASP A 59 4.25 8.38 -10.24
N GLN A 60 4.09 7.08 -10.51
CA GLN A 60 4.48 6.02 -9.59
C GLN A 60 5.99 6.01 -9.39
N VAL A 61 6.42 5.90 -8.12
CA VAL A 61 7.83 5.67 -7.80
C VAL A 61 7.97 4.31 -7.10
N GLY A 62 8.56 3.36 -7.81
CA GLY A 62 8.82 2.02 -7.30
C GLY A 62 7.62 1.09 -7.34
N GLU A 63 7.85 -0.16 -6.95
CA GLU A 63 6.82 -1.20 -7.00
C GLU A 63 5.78 -1.04 -5.86
N PRO A 64 4.51 -1.33 -6.13
CA PRO A 64 3.48 -1.42 -5.10
C PRO A 64 3.83 -2.46 -4.05
N ALA A 65 3.58 -2.13 -2.77
CA ALA A 65 3.72 -3.07 -1.69
C ALA A 65 2.35 -3.56 -1.20
N ALA A 66 2.16 -4.88 -1.22
CA ALA A 66 1.04 -5.53 -0.55
C ALA A 66 1.28 -5.61 0.96
N VAL A 67 0.39 -5.03 1.77
CA VAL A 67 0.46 -5.10 3.23
C VAL A 67 -0.88 -5.54 3.79
N GLY A 68 -1.07 -6.86 3.94
CA GLY A 68 -2.34 -7.44 4.36
C GLY A 68 -3.44 -7.16 3.34
N ALA A 69 -4.55 -6.54 3.76
CA ALA A 69 -5.66 -6.12 2.89
C ALA A 69 -5.48 -4.68 2.39
N SER A 70 -4.25 -4.27 2.06
CA SER A 70 -3.96 -2.92 1.63
C SER A 70 -2.84 -2.90 0.59
N ILE A 71 -2.93 -1.94 -0.32
CA ILE A 71 -1.89 -1.58 -1.27
C ILE A 71 -1.25 -0.29 -0.78
N ARG A 72 0.08 -0.26 -0.77
CA ARG A 72 0.86 0.94 -0.53
C ARG A 72 1.65 1.30 -1.78
N LEU A 73 1.49 2.54 -2.24
CA LEU A 73 2.18 3.09 -3.41
C LEU A 73 2.97 4.33 -2.98
N THR A 74 4.18 4.48 -3.49
CA THR A 74 4.95 5.73 -3.38
C THR A 74 4.78 6.51 -4.68
N TRP A 75 4.60 7.82 -4.59
CA TRP A 75 4.24 8.64 -5.74
C TRP A 75 4.96 9.99 -5.71
N VAL A 76 5.07 10.59 -6.89
CA VAL A 76 5.51 11.98 -7.09
C VAL A 76 4.50 12.66 -8.00
N TYR A 77 4.11 13.88 -7.64
CA TYR A 77 3.32 14.74 -8.52
C TYR A 77 4.27 15.60 -9.34
N GLY A 78 4.10 15.62 -10.66
CA GLY A 78 4.82 16.49 -11.57
C GLY A 78 3.89 17.54 -12.15
N TYR A 79 4.22 18.82 -11.97
CA TYR A 79 3.48 19.89 -12.63
C TYR A 79 3.99 20.13 -14.06
N PHE A 80 3.12 20.61 -14.95
CA PHE A 80 3.51 20.87 -16.35
C PHE A 80 4.35 22.14 -16.57
N ASP A 81 4.49 22.99 -15.55
CA ASP A 81 5.18 24.28 -15.59
C ASP A 81 6.54 24.27 -14.83
N ASP A 82 7.21 23.11 -14.79
CA ASP A 82 8.54 22.88 -14.19
C ASP A 82 8.66 23.12 -12.67
N ARG A 83 7.61 23.59 -11.99
CA ARG A 83 7.63 23.74 -10.53
C ARG A 83 7.71 22.34 -9.87
N PRO A 84 8.51 22.17 -8.80
CA PRO A 84 8.59 20.88 -8.12
C PRO A 84 7.25 20.53 -7.48
N GLY A 85 6.77 19.31 -7.71
CA GLY A 85 5.54 18.84 -7.09
C GLY A 85 5.75 18.06 -5.80
N PRO A 86 4.67 17.89 -5.01
CA PRO A 86 4.70 17.09 -3.81
C PRO A 86 5.04 15.64 -4.14
N ARG A 87 5.60 14.94 -3.16
CA ARG A 87 5.77 13.49 -3.20
C ARG A 87 5.17 12.90 -1.94
N GLY A 88 4.90 11.61 -1.95
CA GLY A 88 4.35 10.98 -0.77
C GLY A 88 4.05 9.51 -0.94
N THR A 89 3.23 9.03 -0.02
CA THR A 89 2.74 7.65 0.01
C THR A 89 1.23 7.66 0.00
N VAL A 90 0.62 6.77 -0.76
CA VAL A 90 -0.81 6.46 -0.65
C VAL A 90 -0.95 5.04 -0.12
N THR A 91 -1.88 4.87 0.82
CA THR A 91 -2.28 3.56 1.32
C THR A 91 -3.76 3.38 1.02
N CYS A 92 -4.07 2.42 0.17
CA CYS A 92 -5.45 2.05 -0.16
C CYS A 92 -5.83 0.78 0.58
N ARG A 93 -6.90 0.86 1.37
CA ARG A 93 -7.51 -0.33 1.97
C ARG A 93 -8.39 -1.01 0.94
N LEU A 94 -8.25 -2.32 0.83
CA LEU A 94 -9.02 -3.14 -0.07
C LEU A 94 -10.08 -3.94 0.70
N GLU A 95 -11.24 -4.11 0.09
CA GLU A 95 -12.18 -5.17 0.43
C GLU A 95 -12.29 -6.15 -0.72
N ARG A 96 -12.33 -7.45 -0.40
CA ARG A 96 -12.63 -8.49 -1.37
C ARG A 96 -14.12 -8.56 -1.64
N ASP A 97 -14.46 -8.66 -2.92
CA ASP A 97 -15.80 -8.90 -3.42
C ASP A 97 -15.72 -10.05 -4.44
N GLY A 98 -15.87 -11.29 -3.95
CA GLY A 98 -15.65 -12.50 -4.75
C GLY A 98 -14.21 -12.59 -5.26
N ASP A 99 -14.08 -12.67 -6.59
CA ASP A 99 -12.80 -12.70 -7.32
C ASP A 99 -12.27 -11.30 -7.64
N SER A 100 -12.86 -10.25 -7.06
CA SER A 100 -12.44 -8.86 -7.27
C SER A 100 -12.00 -8.22 -5.94
N ALA A 101 -11.23 -7.14 -6.05
CA ALA A 101 -10.88 -6.29 -4.92
C ALA A 101 -11.26 -4.86 -5.25
N ARG A 102 -11.90 -4.18 -4.29
CA ARG A 102 -12.30 -2.77 -4.42
C ARG A 102 -11.59 -1.93 -3.36
N VAL A 103 -11.21 -0.72 -3.73
CA VAL A 103 -10.69 0.28 -2.78
C VAL A 103 -11.83 0.82 -1.94
N THR A 104 -11.69 0.79 -0.61
CA THR A 104 -12.72 1.25 0.34
C THR A 104 -12.29 2.40 1.21
N ASP A 105 -10.99 2.57 1.40
CA ASP A 105 -10.43 3.70 2.13
C ASP A 105 -9.09 4.10 1.50
N VAL A 106 -8.78 5.39 1.52
CA VAL A 106 -7.57 5.95 0.92
C VAL A 106 -6.95 6.96 1.87
N ALA A 107 -5.74 6.65 2.33
CA ALA A 107 -4.93 7.53 3.14
C ALA A 107 -3.75 8.06 2.31
N VAL A 108 -3.66 9.38 2.15
CA VAL A 108 -2.57 10.05 1.43
C VAL A 108 -1.68 10.77 2.44
N GLU A 109 -0.41 10.41 2.46
CA GLU A 109 0.65 11.05 3.24
C GLU A 109 1.54 11.81 2.26
N VAL A 110 1.73 13.12 2.49
CA VAL A 110 2.63 13.96 1.69
C VAL A 110 3.91 14.17 2.48
N ASP A 111 5.06 13.95 1.85
CA ASP A 111 6.35 14.21 2.48
C ASP A 111 6.51 15.72 2.76
N PRO A 112 7.06 16.09 3.93
CA PRO A 112 7.27 17.50 4.29
C PRO A 112 8.41 18.17 3.52
#